data_AF-A0A821HDS0-F1
#
_entry.id   AF-A0A821HDS0-F1
#
_cell.length_a   1.000
_cell.length_b   1.000
_cell.length_c   1.000
_cell.angle_alpha   90.00
_cell.angle_beta   90.00
_cell.angle_gamma   90.00
#
_symmetry.space_group_name_H-M   'P 1'
#
loop_
_entity.id
_entity.type
_entity.pdbx_description
1 polymer ?
#
loop_
_entity_poly.entity_id
_entity_poly.type
_entity_poly.pdbx_seq_one_letter_code
_entity_poly.pdbx_strand_id
1 'polypeptide(L)'
;MGAWIITGGMNTGIMKLVGDIVPTNPNNSRPTHIIGIATWGCVSNCDQLLVDGSNVGYVKSHSTERGQAPLEPNHTEFIFINDGTRREYGGEIKFRANLERAIAEDFFAPQSPSNVTDSLRSSSRIISTRAESSDPVPVVLLVVEGGPNTVRT
;
A
#
# COMPACT_ATOMS: atom_id res chain seq x y z
N MET A 1 6.76 -17.62 6.53
CA MET A 1 6.22 -16.74 5.48
C MET A 1 6.71 -15.32 5.77
N GLY A 2 6.94 -14.50 4.74
CA GLY A 2 7.31 -13.09 4.93
C GLY A 2 6.05 -12.23 5.10
N ALA A 3 6.15 -11.13 5.84
CA ALA A 3 5.09 -10.15 5.99
C ALA A 3 5.27 -8.99 4.99
N TRP A 4 4.16 -8.34 4.63
CA TRP A 4 4.17 -7.07 3.90
C TRP A 4 3.87 -5.94 4.87
N ILE A 5 4.57 -4.81 4.70
CA ILE A 5 4.36 -3.59 5.47
C ILE A 5 3.75 -2.57 4.53
N ILE A 6 2.56 -2.07 4.84
CA ILE A 6 1.87 -1.04 4.05
C ILE A 6 1.93 0.28 4.82
N THR A 7 2.41 1.35 4.17
CA THR A 7 2.51 2.68 4.77
C THR A 7 2.02 3.78 3.81
N GLY A 8 2.04 5.05 4.24
CA GLY A 8 1.78 6.20 3.36
C GLY A 8 2.88 6.52 2.34
N GLY A 9 4.04 5.85 2.40
CA GLY A 9 5.14 5.95 1.42
C GLY A 9 5.93 7.27 1.40
N MET A 10 5.46 8.31 2.07
CA MET A 10 6.13 9.60 2.12
C MET A 10 7.26 9.61 3.16
N ASN A 11 8.33 10.35 2.91
CA ASN A 11 9.50 10.45 3.79
C ASN A 11 9.27 11.45 4.94
N THR A 12 8.21 11.22 5.70
CA THR A 12 7.78 12.03 6.84
C THR A 12 7.19 11.13 7.92
N GLY A 13 7.27 11.57 9.19
CA GLY A 13 6.67 10.87 10.32
C GLY A 13 7.07 9.39 10.43
N ILE A 14 6.09 8.54 10.72
CA ILE A 14 6.26 7.09 10.91
C ILE A 14 6.77 6.39 9.65
N MET A 15 6.35 6.82 8.48
CA MET A 15 6.75 6.20 7.21
C MET A 15 8.26 6.28 7.00
N LYS A 16 8.89 7.40 7.40
CA LYS A 16 10.36 7.53 7.40
C LYS A 16 11.00 6.53 8.38
N LEU A 17 10.48 6.44 9.61
CA LEU A 17 11.03 5.51 10.61
C LEU A 17 10.95 4.07 10.14
N VAL A 18 9.84 3.67 9.50
CA VAL A 18 9.69 2.34 8.91
C VAL A 18 10.79 2.09 7.86
N GLY A 19 10.99 3.05 6.96
CA GLY A 19 12.03 2.97 5.93
C GLY A 19 13.45 2.89 6.51
N ASP A 20 13.74 3.63 7.58
CA ASP A 20 15.05 3.61 8.22
C ASP A 20 15.31 2.31 9.00
N ILE A 21 14.29 1.73 9.64
CA ILE A 21 14.46 0.60 10.58
C ILE A 21 14.41 -0.76 9.86
N VAL A 22 13.42 -0.97 8.98
CA VAL A 22 13.15 -2.31 8.41
C VAL A 22 14.34 -2.89 7.64
N PRO A 23 15.06 -2.13 6.79
CA PRO A 23 16.23 -2.65 6.07
C PRO A 23 17.40 -2.99 6.99
N THR A 24 17.49 -2.35 8.15
CA THR A 24 18.61 -2.53 9.09
C THR A 24 18.48 -3.76 9.98
N ASN A 25 17.36 -4.50 9.89
CA ASN A 25 17.12 -5.67 10.73
C ASN A 25 18.07 -6.83 10.35
N PRO A 26 19.09 -7.14 11.17
CA PRO A 26 20.09 -8.15 10.84
C PRO A 26 19.54 -9.57 10.88
N ASN A 27 18.38 -9.76 11.52
CA ASN A 27 17.72 -11.07 11.64
C ASN A 27 16.78 -11.35 10.46
N ASN A 28 16.71 -10.46 9.48
CA ASN A 28 15.81 -10.61 8.35
C ASN A 28 16.42 -11.54 7.29
N SER A 29 16.07 -12.83 7.36
CA SER A 29 16.53 -13.85 6.41
C SER A 29 15.96 -13.68 4.99
N ARG A 30 14.94 -12.83 4.80
CA ARG A 30 14.31 -12.53 3.51
C ARG A 30 14.00 -11.04 3.40
N PRO A 31 14.02 -10.44 2.20
CA PRO A 31 13.60 -9.05 2.02
C PRO A 31 12.15 -8.86 2.48
N THR A 32 11.90 -7.83 3.29
CA THR A 32 10.55 -7.41 3.66
C THR A 32 10.02 -6.45 2.59
N HIS A 33 8.84 -6.72 2.06
CA HIS A 33 8.18 -5.79 1.13
C HIS A 33 7.55 -4.65 1.92
N ILE A 34 7.97 -3.43 1.62
CA ILE A 34 7.44 -2.18 2.19
C ILE A 34 6.76 -1.42 1.06
N ILE A 35 5.43 -1.43 1.07
CA ILE A 35 4.59 -0.85 0.03
C ILE A 35 4.10 0.53 0.50
N GLY A 36 4.46 1.56 -0.25
CA GLY A 36 4.07 2.94 0.01
C GLY A 36 2.86 3.34 -0.80
N ILE A 37 1.75 3.68 -0.15
CA ILE A 37 0.53 4.17 -0.82
C ILE A 37 0.44 5.67 -0.61
N ALA A 38 0.73 6.45 -1.65
CA ALA A 38 0.81 7.90 -1.56
C ALA A 38 -0.20 8.59 -2.50
N THR A 39 -0.81 9.68 -2.03
CA THR A 39 -1.58 10.57 -2.91
C THR A 39 -0.64 11.29 -3.87
N TRP A 40 -0.87 11.13 -5.18
CA TRP A 40 -0.03 11.64 -6.26
C TRP A 40 0.17 13.17 -6.18
N GLY A 41 -0.90 13.91 -5.89
CA GLY A 41 -0.86 15.38 -5.76
C GLY A 41 0.02 15.89 -4.61
N CYS A 42 0.43 15.02 -3.69
CA CYS A 42 1.29 15.34 -2.54
C CYS A 42 2.74 14.89 -2.73
N VAL A 43 3.05 14.13 -3.78
CA VAL A 43 4.43 13.70 -4.04
C VAL A 43 5.22 14.89 -4.57
N SER A 44 6.30 15.26 -3.88
CA SER A 44 7.21 16.29 -4.40
C SER A 44 7.98 15.76 -5.60
N ASN A 45 8.29 16.62 -6.57
CA ASN A 45 8.96 16.24 -7.82
C ASN A 45 8.24 15.11 -8.60
N CYS A 46 6.91 14.98 -8.47
CA CYS A 46 6.14 13.94 -9.16
C CYS A 46 6.24 14.04 -10.69
N ASP A 47 6.51 15.23 -11.23
CA ASP A 47 6.76 15.42 -12.67
C ASP A 47 7.97 14.60 -13.17
N GLN A 48 8.95 14.28 -12.32
CA GLN A 48 10.06 13.41 -12.69
C GLN A 48 9.60 11.99 -13.00
N LEU A 49 8.52 11.53 -12.37
CA LEU A 49 7.98 10.17 -12.48
C LEU A 49 7.05 10.00 -13.69
N LEU A 50 6.74 11.09 -14.42
CA LEU A 50 5.91 11.06 -15.63
C LEU A 50 6.75 10.66 -16.85
N VAL A 51 7.14 9.38 -16.92
CA VAL A 51 7.88 8.83 -18.06
C VAL A 51 7.21 7.55 -18.55
N ASP A 52 6.97 7.45 -19.86
CA ASP A 52 6.32 6.31 -20.46
C ASP A 52 7.26 5.10 -20.58
N GLY A 53 6.98 4.05 -19.81
CA GLY A 53 7.49 2.69 -20.04
C GLY A 53 8.98 2.46 -19.77
N SER A 54 9.68 3.39 -19.11
CA SER A 54 11.11 3.25 -18.77
C SER A 54 11.39 3.39 -17.28
N ASN A 55 12.55 2.89 -16.85
CA ASN A 55 13.06 3.15 -15.50
C ASN A 55 13.29 4.66 -15.32
N VAL A 56 12.84 5.19 -14.19
CA VAL A 56 12.86 6.62 -13.90
C VAL A 56 13.65 6.88 -12.63
N GLY A 57 14.64 7.77 -12.73
CA GLY A 57 15.37 8.26 -11.57
C GLY A 57 14.52 9.28 -10.82
N TYR A 58 14.26 9.01 -9.54
CA TYR A 58 13.59 9.97 -8.66
C TYR A 58 14.61 10.61 -7.72
N VAL A 59 14.68 11.94 -7.76
CA VAL A 59 15.54 12.71 -6.84
C VAL A 59 14.64 13.44 -5.83
N LYS A 60 14.79 13.05 -4.57
CA LYS A 60 14.11 13.67 -3.43
C LYS A 60 14.43 15.17 -3.37
N SER A 61 13.39 15.99 -3.25
CA SER A 61 13.57 17.41 -2.94
C SER A 61 14.11 17.60 -1.52
N HIS A 62 15.05 18.53 -1.35
CA HIS A 62 15.52 19.00 -0.05
C HIS A 62 14.57 20.04 0.58
N SER A 63 13.71 20.68 -0.23
CA SER A 63 12.67 21.58 0.25
C SER A 63 11.34 20.85 0.39
N THR A 64 10.70 21.00 1.55
CA THR A 64 9.31 20.56 1.78
C THR A 64 8.38 21.73 1.55
N GLU A 65 7.60 21.67 0.47
CA GLU A 65 6.51 22.59 0.26
C GLU A 65 5.28 22.16 1.06
N ARG A 66 4.45 23.13 1.45
CA ARG A 66 3.22 22.82 2.21
C ARG A 66 2.33 21.89 1.41
N GLY A 67 1.92 20.79 2.02
CA GLY A 67 1.08 19.78 1.38
C GLY A 67 1.83 18.86 0.42
N GLN A 68 3.17 18.92 0.37
CA GLN A 68 3.97 17.96 -0.37
C GLN A 68 5.03 17.33 0.50
N ALA A 69 5.33 16.07 0.20
CA ALA A 69 6.42 15.34 0.80
C ALA A 69 7.10 14.46 -0.26
N PRO A 70 8.43 14.32 -0.18
CA PRO A 70 9.14 13.37 -1.03
C PRO A 70 8.84 11.92 -0.66
N LEU A 71 9.02 11.00 -1.61
CA LEU A 71 8.97 9.56 -1.36
C LEU A 71 10.09 9.09 -0.43
N GLU A 72 9.81 8.05 0.34
CA GLU A 72 10.76 7.39 1.22
C GLU A 72 11.59 6.36 0.43
N PRO A 73 12.93 6.50 0.35
CA PRO A 73 13.76 5.72 -0.56
C PRO A 73 13.90 4.23 -0.23
N ASN A 74 13.59 3.81 1.00
CA ASN A 74 13.74 2.42 1.43
C ASN A 74 12.46 1.59 1.22
N HIS A 75 11.39 2.18 0.68
CA HIS A 75 10.23 1.42 0.22
C HIS A 75 10.56 0.64 -1.06
N THR A 76 10.07 -0.59 -1.12
CA THR A 76 10.33 -1.49 -2.24
C THR A 76 9.35 -1.29 -3.39
N GLU A 77 8.11 -0.92 -3.08
CA GLU A 77 7.06 -0.67 -4.07
C GLU A 77 6.23 0.57 -3.71
N PHE A 78 5.64 1.21 -4.73
CA PHE A 78 4.77 2.36 -4.57
C PHE A 78 3.47 2.20 -5.34
N ILE A 79 2.37 2.67 -4.73
CA ILE A 79 1.08 2.85 -5.37
C ILE A 79 0.72 4.32 -5.26
N PHE A 80 0.50 4.97 -6.41
CA PHE A 80 0.10 6.37 -6.46
C PHE A 80 -1.41 6.50 -6.67
N ILE A 81 -2.07 7.20 -5.76
CA ILE A 81 -3.51 7.48 -5.84
C ILE A 81 -3.70 8.87 -6.41
N ASN A 82 -4.31 8.95 -7.60
CA ASN A 82 -4.69 10.21 -8.20
C ASN A 82 -6.18 10.48 -7.98
N ASP A 83 -6.49 11.46 -7.14
CA ASP A 83 -7.85 11.92 -6.86
C ASP A 83 -8.17 13.26 -7.54
N GLY A 84 -7.26 13.77 -8.38
CA GLY A 84 -7.38 15.05 -9.08
C GLY A 84 -7.00 16.28 -8.24
N THR A 85 -6.71 16.11 -6.94
CA THR A 85 -6.29 17.21 -6.07
C THR A 85 -4.78 17.47 -6.18
N ARG A 86 -4.34 18.66 -5.71
CA ARG A 86 -2.93 18.99 -5.55
C ARG A 86 -2.68 19.44 -4.13
N ARG A 87 -1.67 18.86 -3.49
CA ARG A 87 -1.23 19.20 -2.13
C ARG A 87 -2.25 18.96 -1.02
N GLU A 88 -3.24 18.09 -1.27
CA GLU A 88 -4.25 17.69 -0.32
C GLU A 88 -4.00 16.25 0.14
N TYR A 89 -3.71 16.08 1.44
CA TYR A 89 -3.47 14.75 2.01
C TYR A 89 -4.78 13.98 2.18
N GLY A 90 -4.70 12.66 2.05
CA GLY A 90 -5.78 11.74 2.41
C GLY A 90 -6.56 11.16 1.22
N GLY A 91 -6.20 11.49 -0.02
CA GLY A 91 -6.75 10.85 -1.23
C GLY A 91 -6.58 9.32 -1.22
N GLU A 92 -5.54 8.82 -0.55
CA GLU A 92 -5.25 7.40 -0.44
C GLU A 92 -6.11 6.65 0.61
N ILE A 93 -6.72 7.35 1.58
CA ILE A 93 -7.32 6.71 2.77
C ILE A 93 -8.40 5.70 2.36
N LYS A 94 -9.31 6.09 1.47
CA LYS A 94 -10.39 5.22 1.00
C LYS A 94 -9.85 4.01 0.24
N PHE A 95 -8.80 4.20 -0.56
CA PHE A 95 -8.16 3.12 -1.29
C PHE A 95 -7.51 2.12 -0.32
N ARG A 96 -6.76 2.61 0.68
CA ARG A 96 -6.10 1.78 1.69
C ARG A 96 -7.10 0.91 2.45
N ALA A 97 -8.17 1.49 2.96
CA ALA A 97 -9.22 0.75 3.67
C ALA A 97 -9.86 -0.35 2.80
N ASN A 98 -10.10 -0.05 1.51
CA ASN A 98 -10.65 -1.03 0.57
C ASN A 98 -9.66 -2.14 0.23
N LEU A 99 -8.38 -1.81 0.08
CA LEU A 99 -7.31 -2.78 -0.17
C LEU A 99 -7.15 -3.73 1.01
N GLU A 100 -7.09 -3.19 2.24
CA GLU A 100 -6.99 -3.98 3.47
C GLU A 100 -8.20 -4.92 3.62
N ARG A 101 -9.42 -4.43 3.35
CA ARG A 101 -10.62 -5.26 3.34
C ARG A 101 -10.58 -6.36 2.28
N ALA A 102 -10.15 -6.05 1.06
CA ALA A 102 -10.07 -7.03 -0.02
C ALA A 102 -9.05 -8.15 0.29
N ILE A 103 -7.89 -7.78 0.85
CA ILE A 103 -6.89 -8.75 1.31
C ILE A 103 -7.46 -9.61 2.44
N ALA A 104 -8.22 -9.02 3.35
CA ALA A 104 -8.89 -9.78 4.40
C ALA A 104 -10.00 -10.71 3.84
N GLU A 105 -10.76 -10.31 2.83
CA GLU A 105 -11.83 -11.14 2.27
C GLU A 105 -11.28 -12.30 1.41
N ASP A 106 -10.37 -12.01 0.49
CA ASP A 106 -9.82 -13.01 -0.45
C ASP A 106 -9.00 -14.09 0.26
N PHE A 107 -8.39 -13.76 1.40
CA PHE A 107 -7.57 -14.70 2.15
C PHE A 107 -8.26 -15.28 3.40
N PHE A 108 -9.36 -14.70 3.93
CA PHE A 108 -10.03 -15.19 5.15
C PHE A 108 -11.49 -15.59 5.00
N ALA A 109 -12.10 -15.50 3.82
CA ALA A 109 -13.47 -15.97 3.66
C ALA A 109 -13.57 -17.43 4.13
N PRO A 110 -14.37 -17.74 5.19
CA PRO A 110 -14.60 -19.12 5.60
C PRO A 110 -15.22 -19.85 4.41
N GLN A 111 -14.73 -21.06 4.13
CA GLN A 111 -15.30 -21.89 3.08
C GLN A 111 -16.79 -22.09 3.39
N SER A 112 -17.66 -21.40 2.66
CA SER A 112 -19.08 -21.73 2.63
C SER A 112 -19.19 -23.21 2.22
N PRO A 113 -19.86 -24.07 2.99
CA PRO A 113 -20.08 -25.44 2.57
C PRO A 113 -20.88 -25.38 1.27
N SER A 114 -20.27 -25.93 0.22
CA SER A 114 -20.79 -25.99 -1.14
C SER A 114 -22.11 -26.77 -1.16
N ASN A 115 -23.24 -26.05 -1.04
CA ASN A 115 -24.51 -26.56 -1.52
C ASN A 115 -24.80 -25.91 -2.87
N VAL A 116 -24.63 -26.75 -3.89
CA VAL A 116 -24.94 -26.52 -5.29
C VAL A 116 -26.38 -26.05 -5.43
N THR A 117 -26.59 -24.84 -5.96
CA THR A 117 -27.64 -24.57 -6.95
C THR A 117 -27.20 -23.46 -7.90
N ASP A 118 -27.21 -23.80 -9.18
CA ASP A 118 -27.06 -22.90 -10.32
C ASP A 118 -28.11 -21.78 -10.30
N SER A 119 -27.69 -20.55 -10.57
CA SER A 119 -28.21 -19.77 -11.71
C SER A 119 -27.56 -18.38 -11.82
N LEU A 120 -26.90 -18.15 -12.95
CA LEU A 120 -26.81 -16.88 -13.68
C LEU A 120 -26.55 -15.60 -12.87
N ARG A 121 -25.27 -15.31 -12.63
CA ARG A 121 -24.73 -13.94 -12.80
C ARG A 121 -23.45 -13.97 -13.65
N SER A 122 -23.67 -13.97 -14.95
CA SER A 122 -22.85 -13.28 -15.97
C SER A 122 -22.32 -11.95 -15.39
N SER A 123 -21.06 -11.53 -15.49
CA SER A 123 -19.93 -11.90 -16.33
C SER A 123 -18.61 -11.55 -15.63
N SER A 124 -17.56 -12.32 -15.95
CA SER A 124 -16.11 -12.08 -15.80
C SER A 124 -15.41 -13.12 -14.91
N ARG A 125 -14.94 -14.18 -15.57
CA ARG A 125 -14.06 -15.22 -15.03
C ARG A 125 -12.64 -14.66 -14.93
N ILE A 126 -12.06 -14.62 -13.74
CA ILE A 126 -10.63 -14.92 -13.59
C ILE A 126 -10.57 -16.28 -12.90
N ILE A 127 -10.12 -17.29 -13.63
CA ILE A 127 -9.87 -18.64 -13.13
C ILE A 127 -8.56 -18.54 -12.34
N SER A 128 -8.63 -18.47 -11.01
CA SER A 128 -7.47 -18.78 -10.17
C SER A 128 -7.54 -20.27 -9.82
N THR A 129 -6.64 -21.05 -10.41
CA THR A 129 -6.43 -22.46 -10.06
C THR A 129 -5.96 -22.53 -8.60
N ARG A 130 -6.85 -22.96 -7.73
CA ARG A 130 -6.68 -23.00 -6.27
C ARG A 130 -5.77 -24.15 -5.88
N ALA A 131 -4.60 -23.84 -5.31
CA ALA A 131 -3.82 -24.81 -4.54
C ALA A 131 -4.53 -25.08 -3.21
N GLU A 132 -4.79 -26.36 -2.93
CA GLU A 132 -5.37 -26.81 -1.67
C GLU A 132 -4.32 -26.64 -0.55
N SER A 133 -4.50 -25.66 0.34
CA SER A 133 -3.99 -25.61 1.75
C SER A 133 -3.53 -24.22 2.26
N SER A 134 -4.16 -23.11 1.88
CA SER A 134 -3.74 -21.80 2.41
C SER A 134 -4.58 -21.39 3.64
N ASP A 135 -3.98 -21.46 4.83
CA ASP A 135 -4.46 -20.76 6.02
C ASP A 135 -4.62 -19.25 5.74
N PRO A 136 -5.58 -18.57 6.40
CA PRO A 136 -5.79 -17.14 6.22
C PRO A 136 -4.56 -16.28 6.57
N VAL A 137 -4.31 -15.21 5.79
CA VAL A 137 -3.14 -14.33 5.96
C VAL A 137 -3.45 -13.19 6.96
N PRO A 138 -3.04 -13.24 8.24
CA PRO A 138 -3.37 -12.22 9.26
C PRO A 138 -3.03 -10.79 8.82
N VAL A 139 -4.01 -9.87 8.86
CA VAL A 139 -3.80 -8.42 8.68
C VAL A 139 -3.71 -7.79 10.07
N VAL A 140 -2.60 -7.09 10.34
CA VAL A 140 -2.36 -6.39 11.61
C VAL A 140 -2.17 -4.91 11.32
N LEU A 141 -3.04 -4.06 11.88
CA LEU A 141 -2.88 -2.61 11.82
C LEU A 141 -2.06 -2.13 13.02
N LEU A 142 -0.88 -1.58 12.76
CA LEU A 142 -0.04 -0.91 13.76
C LEU A 142 -0.21 0.60 13.62
N VAL A 143 -0.95 1.21 14.56
CA VAL A 143 -1.08 2.67 14.65
C VAL A 143 0.00 3.18 15.60
N VAL A 144 0.94 3.96 15.07
CA VAL A 144 1.95 4.67 15.86
C VAL A 144 1.70 6.16 15.64
N GLU A 145 1.46 6.89 16.74
CA GLU A 145 1.21 8.34 16.87
C GLU A 145 0.70 9.11 15.63
N GLY A 146 -0.54 9.58 15.70
CA GLY A 146 -1.24 10.18 14.57
C GLY A 146 -1.46 11.69 14.63
N GLY A 147 -1.19 12.39 13.53
CA GLY A 147 -1.78 13.73 13.27
C GLY A 147 -3.31 13.64 13.05
N PRO A 148 -4.03 14.77 12.89
CA PRO A 148 -5.51 14.83 12.89
C PRO A 148 -6.23 13.86 11.92
N ASN A 149 -5.56 13.45 10.83
CA ASN A 149 -6.12 12.55 9.82
C ASN A 149 -5.99 11.06 10.17
N THR A 150 -5.28 10.70 11.23
CA THR A 150 -5.00 9.29 11.58
C THR A 150 -6.24 8.59 12.14
N VAL A 151 -7.18 9.35 12.72
CA VAL A 151 -8.44 8.84 13.30
C VAL A 151 -9.46 8.41 12.23
N ARG A 152 -9.20 8.71 10.95
CA ARG A 152 -10.08 8.34 9.81
C ARG A 152 -9.61 7.10 9.05
N THR A 153 -8.49 6.51 9.44
CA THR A 153 -7.94 5.27 8.90
C THR A 153 -8.40 4.10 9.75
#